data_AF-A0A661MXS7-F1
#
_entry.id   AF-A0A661MXS7-F1
#
_cell.length_a   1.000
_cell.length_b   1.000
_cell.length_c   1.000
_cell.angle_alpha   90.00
_cell.angle_beta   90.00
_cell.angle_gamma   90.00
#
_symmetry.space_group_name_H-M   'P 1'
#
loop_
_entity.id
_entity.type
_entity.pdbx_description
1 polymer ?
#
loop_
_entity_poly.entity_id
_entity_poly.type
_entity_poly.pdbx_seq_one_letter_code
_entity_poly.pdbx_strand_id
1 'polypeptide(L)'
;MQNNQEKLGWRLLETLYDVGRADIQPTPAILATWLDVPETHVQELLFRLDAQGLVDEARCRLTMQGLVLAVSLHGAQRLAPLSAAA
;
A
#
# COMPACT_ATOMS: atom_id res chain seq x y z
N MET A 1 -18.76 5.44 2.68
CA MET A 1 -17.87 4.65 3.56
C MET A 1 -16.86 3.81 2.78
N GLN A 2 -17.24 3.20 1.63
CA GLN A 2 -16.31 2.46 0.74
C GLN A 2 -15.05 3.25 0.36
N ASN A 3 -15.21 4.53 0.04
CA ASN A 3 -14.12 5.41 -0.38
C ASN A 3 -12.98 5.58 0.66
N ASN A 4 -13.25 5.41 1.97
CA ASN A 4 -12.19 5.50 2.98
C ASN A 4 -11.38 4.20 3.07
N GLN A 5 -12.00 3.03 2.89
CA GLN A 5 -11.30 1.75 2.92
C GLN A 5 -10.47 1.54 1.65
N GLU A 6 -10.98 1.97 0.49
CA GLU A 6 -10.23 1.95 -0.77
C GLU A 6 -9.00 2.84 -0.70
N LYS A 7 -9.14 4.09 -0.21
CA LYS A 7 -8.00 4.99 0.02
C LYS A 7 -6.98 4.41 1.00
N LEU A 8 -7.44 3.76 2.06
CA LEU A 8 -6.55 3.14 3.04
C LEU A 8 -5.78 1.97 2.42
N GLY A 9 -6.43 1.15 1.59
CA GLY A 9 -5.79 0.08 0.84
C GLY A 9 -4.71 0.62 -0.12
N TRP A 10 -4.97 1.72 -0.81
CA TRP A 10 -3.95 2.38 -1.66
C TRP A 10 -2.76 2.88 -0.84
N ARG A 11 -3.01 3.58 0.27
CA ARG A 11 -1.94 4.06 1.16
C ARG A 11 -1.12 2.90 1.73
N LEU A 12 -1.74 1.76 2.02
CA LEU A 12 -1.02 0.55 2.46
C LEU A 12 -0.10 0.00 1.37
N LEU A 13 -0.57 -0.07 0.12
CA LEU A 13 0.28 -0.49 -1.01
C LEU A 13 1.46 0.45 -1.23
N GLU A 14 1.24 1.76 -1.13
CA GLU A 14 2.30 2.78 -1.21
C GLU A 14 3.31 2.63 -0.06
N THR A 15 2.82 2.44 1.17
CA THR A 15 3.67 2.26 2.35
C THR A 15 4.52 1.00 2.21
N LEU A 16 3.94 -0.11 1.76
CA LEU A 16 4.67 -1.35 1.49
C LEU A 16 5.75 -1.18 0.41
N TYR A 17 5.46 -0.37 -0.62
CA TYR A 17 6.43 -0.03 -1.66
C TYR A 17 7.62 0.76 -1.09
N ASP A 18 7.34 1.82 -0.30
CA ASP A 18 8.38 2.66 0.31
C ASP A 18 9.24 1.89 1.32
N VAL A 19 8.62 1.07 2.17
CA VAL A 19 9.30 0.21 3.14
C VAL A 19 10.19 -0.81 2.43
N GLY A 20 9.70 -1.43 1.36
CA GLY A 20 10.49 -2.33 0.52
C GLY A 20 11.67 -1.63 -0.17
N ARG A 21 11.51 -0.36 -0.60
CA ARG A 21 12.58 0.44 -1.19
C ARG A 21 13.63 0.89 -0.17
N ALA A 22 13.23 1.06 1.08
CA ALA A 22 14.10 1.41 2.19
C ALA A 22 14.84 0.21 2.79
N ASP A 23 14.62 -1.01 2.27
CA ASP A 23 15.12 -2.28 2.80
C ASP A 23 14.74 -2.52 4.27
N ILE A 24 13.64 -1.91 4.71
CA ILE A 24 13.10 -2.09 6.06
C ILE A 24 12.26 -3.37 6.04
N GLN A 25 12.41 -4.23 7.04
CA GLN A 25 11.56 -5.40 7.17
C GLN A 25 10.13 -4.96 7.54
N PRO A 26 9.13 -5.14 6.66
CA PRO A 26 7.77 -4.73 6.96
C PRO A 26 7.18 -5.64 8.03
N THR A 27 6.55 -5.05 9.03
CA THR A 27 5.68 -5.73 10.00
C THR A 27 4.37 -4.97 10.13
N PRO A 28 3.27 -5.61 10.54
CA PRO A 28 2.00 -4.92 10.74
C PRO A 28 2.10 -3.72 11.68
N ALA A 29 2.91 -3.82 12.73
CA ALA A 29 3.17 -2.73 13.69
C ALA A 29 3.85 -1.51 13.05
N ILE A 30 4.85 -1.74 12.18
CA ILE A 30 5.54 -0.66 11.45
C ILE A 30 4.55 0.01 10.49
N LEU A 31 3.80 -0.77 9.73
CA LEU A 31 2.81 -0.25 8.78
C LEU A 31 1.70 0.53 9.49
N ALA A 32 1.24 0.07 10.65
CA ALA A 32 0.26 0.75 11.50
C ALA A 32 0.76 2.13 11.94
N THR A 33 2.04 2.21 12.34
CA THR A 33 2.69 3.47 12.74
C THR A 33 2.77 4.45 11.57
N TRP A 34 3.10 3.98 10.36
CA TRP A 34 3.24 4.83 9.19
C TRP A 34 1.90 5.31 8.63
N LEU A 35 0.88 4.47 8.73
CA LEU A 35 -0.47 4.76 8.26
C LEU A 35 -1.34 5.50 9.28
N ASP A 36 -0.87 5.65 10.52
CA ASP A 36 -1.61 6.20 11.65
C ASP A 36 -2.96 5.49 11.88
N VAL A 37 -2.93 4.16 11.86
CA VAL A 37 -4.11 3.30 12.07
C VAL A 37 -3.81 2.14 13.01
N PRO A 38 -4.83 1.56 13.66
CA PRO A 38 -4.64 0.37 14.49
C PRO A 38 -4.04 -0.80 13.71
N GLU A 39 -3.15 -1.56 14.37
CA GLU A 39 -2.52 -2.74 13.77
C GLU A 39 -3.56 -3.78 13.29
N THR A 40 -4.65 -3.96 14.03
CA THR A 40 -5.75 -4.85 13.64
C THR A 40 -6.35 -4.47 12.29
N HIS A 41 -6.52 -3.18 12.01
CA HIS A 41 -6.99 -2.72 10.71
C HIS A 41 -5.97 -2.98 9.60
N VAL A 42 -4.67 -2.87 9.90
CA VAL A 42 -3.62 -3.22 8.93
C VAL A 42 -3.67 -4.71 8.60
N GLN A 43 -3.81 -5.58 9.60
CA GLN A 43 -3.93 -7.02 9.40
C GLN A 43 -5.15 -7.37 8.54
N GLU A 44 -6.31 -6.76 8.80
CA GLU A 44 -7.51 -6.95 7.98
C GLU A 44 -7.32 -6.50 6.53
N LEU A 45 -6.59 -5.41 6.31
CA LEU A 45 -6.28 -4.92 4.96
C LEU A 45 -5.29 -5.84 4.24
N LEU A 46 -4.24 -6.28 4.92
CA LEU A 46 -3.26 -7.23 4.37
C LEU A 46 -3.96 -8.51 3.93
N PHE A 47 -4.82 -9.08 4.78
CA PHE A 47 -5.62 -10.26 4.46
C PHE A 47 -6.50 -10.06 3.21
N ARG A 48 -7.18 -8.91 3.11
CA ARG A 48 -8.03 -8.60 1.95
C ARG A 48 -7.24 -8.37 0.66
N LEU A 49 -6.05 -7.78 0.75
CA LEU A 49 -5.17 -7.54 -0.39
C LEU A 49 -4.45 -8.83 -0.84
N ASP A 50 -4.17 -9.73 0.11
CA ASP A 50 -3.66 -11.08 -0.16
C ASP A 50 -4.66 -11.93 -0.93
N ALA A 51 -5.94 -11.91 -0.51
CA ALA A 51 -7.03 -12.54 -1.26
C ALA A 51 -7.20 -12.00 -2.70
N GLN A 52 -6.70 -10.78 -2.97
CA GLN A 52 -6.66 -10.16 -4.31
C GLN A 52 -5.34 -10.41 -5.05
N GLY A 53 -4.39 -11.11 -4.45
CA GLY A 53 -3.07 -11.40 -5.01
C GLY A 53 -2.13 -10.19 -5.07
N LEU A 54 -2.41 -9.11 -4.33
CA LEU A 54 -1.63 -7.87 -4.35
C LEU A 54 -0.52 -7.84 -3.31
N VAL A 55 -0.72 -8.54 -2.19
CA VAL A 55 0.21 -8.62 -1.08
C VAL A 55 0.39 -10.09 -0.71
N ASP A 56 1.55 -10.44 -0.18
CA ASP A 56 1.78 -11.67 0.57
C ASP A 56 1.66 -11.31 2.06
N GLU A 57 0.56 -11.71 2.69
CA GLU A 57 0.27 -11.38 4.09
C GLU A 57 1.37 -11.90 5.01
N ALA A 58 1.79 -13.16 4.82
CA ALA A 58 2.75 -13.86 5.66
C ALA A 58 4.12 -13.15 5.70
N ARG A 59 4.51 -12.50 4.60
CA ARG A 59 5.76 -11.75 4.47
C ARG A 59 5.57 -10.25 4.58
N CYS A 60 4.33 -9.77 4.71
CA CYS A 60 3.96 -8.36 4.67
C CYS A 60 4.62 -7.63 3.48
N ARG A 61 4.56 -8.22 2.28
CA ARG A 61 5.26 -7.70 1.09
C ARG A 61 4.36 -7.63 -0.13
N LEU A 62 4.64 -6.71 -1.04
CA LEU A 62 3.95 -6.67 -2.34
C LEU A 62 4.27 -7.92 -3.16
N THR A 63 3.25 -8.47 -3.80
CA THR A 63 3.46 -9.41 -4.92
C THR A 63 3.91 -8.64 -6.15
N MET A 64 4.23 -9.34 -7.24
CA MET A 64 4.52 -8.68 -8.52
C MET A 64 3.34 -7.81 -9.00
N GLN A 65 2.10 -8.28 -8.82
CA GLN A 65 0.90 -7.52 -9.22
C GLN A 65 0.71 -6.28 -8.34
N GLY A 66 0.88 -6.41 -7.02
CA GLY A 66 0.84 -5.28 -6.11
C GLY A 66 1.93 -4.25 -6.37
N LEU A 67 3.15 -4.70 -6.73
CA LEU A 67 4.27 -3.83 -7.09
C LEU A 67 3.97 -3.00 -8.33
N VAL A 68 3.45 -3.64 -9.39
CA VAL A 68 3.07 -2.92 -10.62
C VAL A 68 1.99 -1.88 -10.33
N LEU A 69 0.99 -2.22 -9.53
CA LEU A 69 -0.07 -1.29 -9.12
C LEU A 69 0.46 -0.14 -8.27
N ALA A 70 1.29 -0.41 -7.26
CA ALA A 70 1.90 0.62 -6.41
C ALA A 70 2.77 1.59 -7.23
N VAL A 71 3.57 1.08 -8.18
CA VAL A 71 4.38 1.91 -9.08
C VAL A 71 3.50 2.74 -10.02
N SER A 72 2.41 2.16 -10.52
CA SER A 72 1.47 2.87 -11.40
C SER A 72 0.74 4.00 -10.65
N LEU A 73 0.34 3.75 -9.40
CA LEU A 73 -0.22 4.76 -8.49
C LEU A 73 0.78 5.88 -8.22
N HIS A 74 2.02 5.53 -7.88
CA HIS A 74 3.08 6.50 -7.61
C HIS A 74 3.42 7.34 -8.88
N GLY A 75 3.42 6.70 -10.05
CA GLY A 75 3.59 7.37 -11.34
C GLY A 75 2.43 8.32 -11.66
N ALA A 76 1.19 7.89 -11.46
CA ALA A 76 0.00 8.70 -11.69
C ALA A 76 -0.03 9.94 -10.76
N GLN A 77 0.36 9.79 -9.50
CA GLN A 77 0.48 10.91 -8.56
C GLN A 77 1.54 11.92 -8.98
N ARG A 78 2.66 11.47 -9.57
CA ARG A 78 3.69 12.37 -10.11
C ARG A 78 3.31 13.04 -11.43
N LEU A 79 2.41 12.43 -12.20
CA LEU A 79 1.90 12.97 -13.46
C LEU A 79 0.71 13.92 -13.27
N ALA A 80 -0.09 13.78 -12.20
CA ALA A 80 -1.23 14.65 -11.93
C ALA A 80 -0.88 16.17 -11.86
N PRO A 81 0.23 16.62 -11.24
CA PRO A 81 0.64 18.02 -11.27
C PRO A 81 1.04 18.51 -12.67
N LEU A 82 1.61 17.63 -13.51
CA LEU A 82 2.02 17.96 -14.87
C LEU A 82 0.83 18.00 -15.83
N SER A 83 -0.20 17.17 -15.59
CA SER A 83 -1.42 17.14 -16.40
C SER A 83 -2.41 18.26 -16.07
N ALA A 84 -2.28 18.92 -14.91
CA ALA A 84 -3.05 20.10 -14.55
C ALA A 84 -2.48 21.42 -15.12
N ALA A 85 -1.33 21.34 -15.79
CA ALA A 85 -0.65 22.46 -16.44
C ALA A 85 -0.75 22.43 -17.98
N ALA A 86 -1.60 21.56 -18.54
CA ALA A 86 -1.82 21.42 -19.99
C ALA A 86 -3.14 22.04 -20.45
#